data_AF-A0A8J7J565-F1
#
_entry.id   AF-A0A8J7J565-F1
#
_cell.length_a   1.000
_cell.length_b   1.000
_cell.length_c   1.000
_cell.angle_alpha   90.00
_cell.angle_beta   90.00
_cell.angle_gamma   90.00
#
_symmetry.space_group_name_H-M   'P 1'
#
loop_
_entity.id
_entity.type
_entity.pdbx_description
1 polymer ?
#
loop_
_entity_poly.entity_id
_entity_poly.type
_entity_poly.pdbx_seq_one_letter_code
_entity_poly.pdbx_strand_id
1 'polypeptide(L)'
;MLPLLHCQRYENFVKALGQLKEHLITLSPESAMVREYFYRLQQVYQEQIATLDGEGIEPERVPRWQSVQTEIKRAFRLLQTEIMFLQASRQTATQQQRQETCLEEIERLQGYCHVLLKDE
;
A
#
# COMPACT_ATOMS: atom_id res chain seq x y z
N MET A 1 -1.59 -20.77 9.64
CA MET A 1 -0.67 -20.06 8.72
C MET A 1 -1.48 -19.42 7.60
N LEU A 2 -0.95 -18.42 6.88
CA LEU A 2 -1.61 -17.91 5.68
C LEU A 2 -1.39 -18.86 4.48
N PRO A 3 -2.35 -18.98 3.56
CA PRO A 3 -2.14 -19.70 2.31
C PRO A 3 -1.02 -19.07 1.48
N LEU A 4 -0.29 -19.91 0.73
CA LEU A 4 0.82 -19.46 -0.13
C LEU A 4 0.40 -18.35 -1.11
N LEU A 5 -0.82 -18.45 -1.66
CA LEU A 5 -1.36 -17.43 -2.57
C LEU A 5 -1.51 -16.06 -1.86
N HIS A 6 -1.97 -16.04 -0.61
CA HIS A 6 -2.08 -14.83 0.19
C HIS A 6 -0.70 -14.23 0.45
N CYS A 7 0.28 -15.05 0.87
CA CYS A 7 1.65 -14.58 1.09
C CYS A 7 2.22 -13.92 -0.18
N GLN A 8 2.15 -14.61 -1.33
CA GLN A 8 2.65 -14.09 -2.60
C GLN A 8 1.99 -12.76 -3.00
N ARG A 9 0.68 -12.62 -2.78
CA ARG A 9 -0.06 -11.39 -3.10
C ARG A 9 0.34 -10.23 -2.19
N TYR A 10 0.56 -10.47 -0.90
CA TYR A 10 1.08 -9.45 0.00
C TYR A 10 2.52 -9.05 -0.33
N GLU A 11 3.39 -10.00 -0.67
CA GLU A 11 4.76 -9.72 -1.08
C GLU A 11 4.81 -8.86 -2.36
N ASN A 12 3.99 -9.20 -3.36
CA ASN A 12 3.86 -8.41 -4.58
C ASN A 12 3.40 -6.97 -4.28
N PHE A 13 2.43 -6.81 -3.38
CA PHE A 13 1.94 -5.51 -2.96
C PHE A 13 3.01 -4.72 -2.20
N VAL A 14 3.74 -5.34 -1.27
CA VAL A 14 4.87 -4.72 -0.55
C VAL A 14 5.96 -4.27 -1.52
N LYS A 15 6.26 -5.07 -2.55
CA LYS A 15 7.22 -4.70 -3.59
C LYS A 15 6.74 -3.49 -4.40
N ALA A 16 5.48 -3.45 -4.81
CA ALA A 16 4.91 -2.30 -5.52
C ALA A 16 4.92 -1.02 -4.65
N LEU A 17 4.63 -1.15 -3.35
CA LEU A 17 4.75 -0.07 -2.37
C LEU A 17 6.19 0.45 -2.26
N GLY A 18 7.16 -0.47 -2.23
CA GLY A 18 8.59 -0.13 -2.20
C GLY A 18 9.04 0.65 -3.44
N GLN A 19 8.58 0.25 -4.63
CA GLN A 19 8.87 0.97 -5.87
C GLN A 19 8.31 2.40 -5.81
N LEU A 20 7.04 2.59 -5.40
CA LEU A 20 6.48 3.92 -5.25
C LEU A 20 7.26 4.76 -4.23
N LYS A 21 7.67 4.16 -3.10
CA LYS A 21 8.48 4.81 -2.05
C LYS A 21 9.79 5.34 -2.61
N GLU A 22 10.55 4.50 -3.31
CA GLU A 22 11.83 4.87 -3.92
C GLU A 22 11.66 6.05 -4.89
N HIS A 23 10.61 6.03 -5.70
CA HIS A 23 10.34 7.12 -6.63
C HIS A 23 9.89 8.41 -5.95
N LEU A 24 9.09 8.33 -4.89
CA LEU A 24 8.75 9.50 -4.10
C LEU A 24 10.00 10.11 -3.45
N ILE A 25 11.00 9.32 -3.05
CA ILE A 25 12.23 9.84 -2.42
C ILE A 25 13.20 10.42 -3.47
N THR A 26 13.35 9.76 -4.62
CA THR A 26 14.41 10.05 -5.58
C THR A 26 14.01 11.01 -6.70
N LEU A 27 12.72 11.13 -7.00
CA LEU A 27 12.22 11.95 -8.10
C LEU A 27 11.42 13.15 -7.59
N SER A 28 11.32 14.19 -8.41
CA SER A 28 10.39 15.28 -8.16
C SER A 28 8.95 14.73 -8.10
N PRO A 29 8.15 15.10 -7.07
CA PRO A 29 6.75 14.70 -6.93
C PRO A 29 5.87 15.04 -8.14
N GLU A 30 6.27 16.02 -8.94
CA GLU A 30 5.55 16.44 -10.15
C GLU A 30 5.75 15.50 -11.34
N SER A 31 6.70 14.56 -11.25
CA SER A 31 7.06 13.73 -12.39
C SER A 31 5.90 12.80 -12.79
N ALA A 32 5.73 12.61 -14.10
CA ALA A 32 4.75 11.67 -14.63
C ALA A 32 5.00 10.23 -14.13
N MET A 33 6.21 9.93 -13.65
CA MET A 33 6.58 8.64 -13.08
C MET A 33 5.80 8.34 -11.80
N VAL A 34 5.56 9.32 -10.92
CA VAL A 34 4.79 9.09 -9.68
C VAL A 34 3.38 8.60 -9.99
N ARG A 35 2.73 9.17 -11.03
CA ARG A 35 1.42 8.71 -11.52
C ARG A 35 1.49 7.28 -12.03
N GLU A 36 2.50 6.94 -12.82
CA GLU A 36 2.67 5.61 -13.39
C GLU A 36 2.88 4.54 -12.30
N TYR A 37 3.77 4.78 -11.34
CA TYR A 37 4.01 3.83 -10.24
C TYR A 37 2.79 3.70 -9.33
N PHE A 38 2.08 4.80 -9.07
CA PHE A 38 0.86 4.74 -8.29
C PHE A 38 -0.26 4.00 -9.03
N TYR A 39 -0.40 4.19 -10.35
CA TYR A 39 -1.35 3.42 -11.15
C TYR A 39 -1.07 1.91 -11.10
N ARG A 40 0.20 1.49 -11.24
CA ARG A 40 0.60 0.09 -11.10
C ARG A 40 0.31 -0.45 -9.70
N LEU A 41 0.62 0.31 -8.65
CA LEU A 41 0.29 -0.05 -7.28
C LEU A 41 -1.23 -0.25 -7.10
N GLN A 42 -2.04 0.62 -7.70
CA GLN A 42 -3.50 0.51 -7.67
C GLN A 42 -3.99 -0.76 -8.38
N GLN A 43 -3.41 -1.12 -9.52
CA GLN A 43 -3.74 -2.38 -10.20
C GLN A 43 -3.41 -3.59 -9.31
N VAL A 44 -2.21 -3.63 -8.72
CA VAL A 44 -1.83 -4.71 -7.79
C VAL A 44 -2.79 -4.80 -6.62
N TYR A 45 -3.17 -3.67 -6.01
CA TYR A 45 -4.14 -3.67 -4.93
C TYR A 45 -5.49 -4.25 -5.35
N GLN A 46 -6.05 -3.78 -6.47
CA GLN A 46 -7.37 -4.21 -6.94
C GLN A 46 -7.40 -5.69 -7.35
N GLU A 47 -6.36 -6.16 -8.04
CA GLU A 47 -6.31 -7.52 -8.55
C GLU A 47 -5.93 -8.53 -7.47
N GLN A 48 -5.02 -8.16 -6.57
CA GLN A 48 -4.37 -9.10 -5.66
C GLN A 48 -4.81 -8.97 -4.21
N ILE A 49 -5.09 -7.77 -3.71
CA ILE A 49 -5.40 -7.55 -2.28
C ILE A 49 -6.91 -7.46 -2.06
N ALA A 50 -7.60 -6.65 -2.84
CA ALA A 50 -9.05 -6.43 -2.68
C ALA A 50 -9.89 -7.68 -2.98
N THR A 51 -9.33 -8.65 -3.70
CA THR A 51 -9.97 -9.93 -4.04
C THR A 51 -9.65 -11.05 -3.06
N LEU A 52 -8.79 -10.82 -2.05
CA LEU A 52 -8.53 -11.83 -1.03
C LEU A 52 -9.74 -11.98 -0.11
N ASP A 53 -10.08 -13.22 0.17
CA ASP A 53 -11.03 -13.60 1.20
C ASP A 53 -10.34 -14.47 2.27
N GLY A 54 -11.12 -14.94 3.24
CA GLY A 54 -10.63 -15.81 4.31
C GLY A 54 -10.41 -17.26 3.89
N GLU A 55 -10.54 -17.60 2.60
CA GLU A 55 -10.41 -18.98 2.14
C GLU A 55 -9.00 -19.52 2.43
N GLY A 56 -8.93 -20.73 2.98
CA GLY A 56 -7.67 -21.38 3.36
C GLY A 56 -7.02 -20.86 4.65
N ILE A 57 -7.58 -19.83 5.30
CA ILE A 57 -7.11 -19.34 6.60
C ILE A 57 -7.77 -20.16 7.72
N GLU A 58 -6.99 -20.55 8.73
CA GLU A 58 -7.52 -21.20 9.94
C GLU A 58 -8.65 -20.35 10.57
N PRO A 59 -9.81 -20.95 10.93
CA PRO A 59 -10.98 -20.20 11.41
C PRO A 59 -10.68 -19.24 12.57
N GLU A 60 -9.78 -19.64 13.47
CA GLU A 60 -9.37 -18.84 14.64
C GLU A 60 -8.56 -17.59 14.25
N ARG A 61 -7.92 -17.58 13.09
CA ARG A 61 -7.11 -16.46 12.58
C ARG A 61 -7.90 -15.53 11.66
N VAL A 62 -9.04 -15.97 11.12
CA VAL A 62 -9.87 -15.18 10.19
C VAL A 62 -10.24 -13.80 10.77
N PRO A 63 -10.67 -13.65 12.04
CA PRO A 63 -11.01 -12.33 12.59
C PRO A 63 -9.82 -11.36 12.61
N ARG A 64 -8.63 -11.85 12.99
CA ARG A 64 -7.40 -11.05 12.99
C ARG A 64 -7.03 -10.64 11.57
N TRP A 65 -7.07 -11.57 10.62
CA TRP A 65 -6.79 -11.29 9.21
C TRP A 65 -7.77 -10.25 8.63
N GLN A 66 -9.08 -10.38 8.90
CA GLN A 66 -10.11 -9.42 8.47
C GLN A 66 -9.89 -8.02 9.04
N SER A 67 -9.48 -7.94 10.32
CA SER A 67 -9.15 -6.66 10.95
C SER A 67 -7.97 -5.99 10.22
N VAL A 68 -6.90 -6.73 9.94
CA VAL A 68 -5.74 -6.17 9.22
C VAL A 68 -6.09 -5.80 7.78
N GLN A 69 -6.91 -6.61 7.10
CA GLN A 69 -7.43 -6.27 5.76
C GLN A 69 -8.21 -4.96 5.73
N THR A 70 -8.99 -4.70 6.77
CA THR A 70 -9.73 -3.44 6.91
C THR A 70 -8.78 -2.25 7.05
N GLU A 71 -7.72 -2.38 7.85
CA GLU A 71 -6.72 -1.34 7.99
C GLU A 71 -5.91 -1.13 6.70
N ILE A 72 -5.54 -2.20 5.98
CA ILE A 72 -4.89 -2.10 4.66
C ILE A 72 -5.78 -1.32 3.69
N LYS A 73 -7.07 -1.65 3.61
CA LYS A 73 -8.03 -0.93 2.75
C LYS A 73 -8.17 0.54 3.14
N ARG A 74 -8.18 0.84 4.43
CA ARG A 74 -8.25 2.22 4.95
C ARG A 74 -7.00 3.01 4.59
N ALA A 75 -5.82 2.51 4.95
CA ALA A 75 -4.55 3.16 4.67
C ALA A 75 -4.31 3.33 3.16
N PHE A 76 -4.74 2.36 2.35
CA PHE A 76 -4.64 2.47 0.90
C PHE A 76 -5.43 3.68 0.39
N ARG A 77 -6.69 3.86 0.81
CA ARG A 77 -7.53 5.02 0.44
C ARG A 77 -6.92 6.36 0.88
N LEU A 78 -6.29 6.39 2.06
CA LEU A 78 -5.57 7.57 2.53
C LEU A 78 -4.39 7.88 1.59
N LEU A 79 -3.57 6.88 1.26
CA LEU A 79 -2.49 7.04 0.29
C LEU A 79 -3.00 7.55 -1.06
N GLN A 80 -4.13 7.04 -1.57
CA GLN A 80 -4.71 7.54 -2.83
C GLN A 80 -5.05 9.04 -2.75
N THR A 81 -5.60 9.46 -1.62
CA THR A 81 -5.96 10.85 -1.35
C THR A 81 -4.71 11.74 -1.27
N GLU A 82 -3.68 11.29 -0.56
CA GLU A 82 -2.42 12.03 -0.43
C GLU A 82 -1.67 12.15 -1.75
N ILE A 83 -1.65 11.11 -2.59
CA ILE A 83 -1.06 11.18 -3.93
C ILE A 83 -1.80 12.18 -4.81
N MET A 84 -3.13 12.23 -4.74
CA MET A 84 -3.92 13.23 -5.47
C MET A 84 -3.57 14.65 -5.01
N PHE A 85 -3.47 14.89 -3.70
CA PHE A 85 -3.10 16.19 -3.17
C PHE A 85 -1.66 16.58 -3.50
N LEU A 86 -0.72 15.63 -3.45
CA LEU A 86 0.67 15.82 -3.83
C LEU A 86 0.78 16.30 -5.28
N GLN A 87 0.05 15.67 -6.20
CA GLN A 87 0.06 16.00 -7.62
C GLN A 87 -0.65 17.32 -7.95
N ALA A 88 -1.64 17.72 -7.14
CA ALA A 88 -2.34 18.99 -7.32
C ALA A 88 -1.58 20.19 -6.68
N SER A 89 -0.68 19.91 -5.74
CA SER A 89 0.06 20.94 -5.01
C SER A 89 1.04 21.68 -5.94
N ARG A 90 1.07 23.02 -5.83
CA ARG A 90 1.96 23.91 -6.60
C ARG A 90 2.99 24.63 -5.73
N GLN A 91 2.87 24.51 -4.41
CA GLN A 91 3.79 25.13 -3.46
C GLN A 91 4.76 24.06 -2.96
N THR A 92 6.06 24.32 -3.08
CA THR A 92 7.12 23.37 -2.71
C THR A 92 6.98 22.88 -1.27
N ALA A 93 6.67 23.77 -0.33
CA ALA A 93 6.48 23.40 1.08
C ALA A 93 5.31 22.41 1.26
N THR A 94 4.18 22.65 0.58
CA THR A 94 3.02 21.73 0.61
C THR A 94 3.32 20.42 -0.11
N GLN A 95 4.08 20.44 -1.21
CA GLN A 95 4.52 19.21 -1.88
C GLN A 95 5.38 18.34 -0.96
N GLN A 96 6.37 18.92 -0.29
CA GLN A 96 7.23 18.21 0.67
C GLN A 96 6.41 17.60 1.80
N GLN A 97 5.50 18.37 2.42
CA GLN A 97 4.64 17.85 3.47
C GLN A 97 3.77 16.67 2.99
N ARG A 98 3.19 16.77 1.79
CA ARG A 98 2.36 15.70 1.21
C ARG A 98 3.18 14.47 0.84
N GLN A 99 4.41 14.67 0.36
CA GLN A 99 5.34 13.60 0.07
C GLN A 99 5.68 12.82 1.34
N GLU A 100 5.99 13.52 2.45
CA GLU A 100 6.22 12.89 3.76
C GLU A 100 5.00 12.08 4.22
N THR A 101 3.79 12.64 4.14
CA THR A 101 2.57 11.90 4.50
C THR A 101 2.35 10.68 3.60
N CYS A 102 2.65 10.75 2.30
CA CYS A 102 2.61 9.57 1.43
C CYS A 102 3.60 8.49 1.89
N LEU A 103 4.81 8.87 2.28
CA LEU A 103 5.82 7.93 2.78
C LEU A 103 5.37 7.25 4.07
N GLU A 104 4.76 7.99 5.00
CA GLU A 104 4.19 7.44 6.23
C GLU A 104 3.06 6.43 5.95
N GLU A 105 2.14 6.74 5.04
CA GLU A 105 1.04 5.81 4.68
C GLU A 105 1.58 4.55 3.99
N ILE A 106 2.61 4.68 3.16
CA ILE A 106 3.30 3.52 2.55
C ILE A 106 3.92 2.63 3.64
N GLU A 107 4.59 3.21 4.62
CA GLU A 107 5.20 2.46 5.72
C GLU A 107 4.16 1.75 6.58
N ARG A 108 3.02 2.39 6.86
CA ARG A 108 1.89 1.75 7.55
C ARG A 108 1.36 0.55 6.77
N LEU A 109 1.13 0.71 5.46
CA LEU A 109 0.68 -0.37 4.58
C LEU A 109 1.66 -1.55 4.58
N GLN A 110 2.96 -1.27 4.45
CA GLN A 110 4.00 -2.29 4.57
C GLN A 110 3.95 -2.96 5.95
N GLY A 111 3.80 -2.19 7.04
CA GLY A 111 3.68 -2.71 8.39
C GLY A 111 2.53 -3.72 8.56
N TYR A 112 1.33 -3.38 8.07
CA TYR A 112 0.19 -4.29 8.09
C TYR A 112 0.44 -5.58 7.30
N CYS A 113 1.07 -5.47 6.11
CA CYS A 113 1.42 -6.65 5.32
C CYS A 113 2.44 -7.53 6.06
N HIS A 114 3.45 -6.94 6.72
CA HIS A 114 4.42 -7.70 7.50
C HIS A 114 3.82 -8.37 8.73
N VAL A 115 2.81 -7.77 9.38
CA VAL A 115 2.09 -8.44 10.48
C VAL A 115 1.45 -9.74 10.00
N LEU A 116 0.92 -9.76 8.78
CA LEU A 116 0.32 -10.93 8.17
C LEU A 116 1.37 -11.95 7.72
N LEU A 117 2.47 -11.50 7.11
CA LEU A 117 3.55 -12.36 6.62
C LEU A 117 4.41 -12.97 7.75
N LYS A 118 4.54 -12.30 8.91
CA LYS A 118 5.31 -12.80 10.06
C LYS A 118 4.52 -13.75 10.98
N ASP A 119 3.22 -13.92 10.74
CA ASP A 119 2.40 -14.95 11.41
C ASP A 119 2.58 -16.36 10.76
N GLU A 120 3.61 -16.54 9.93
CA GLU A 120 4.13 -17.82 9.44
C GLU A 120 4.69 -18.70 10.58
#